data_AF-A0A9P6KF16-F1
#
_entry.id   AF-A0A9P6KF16-F1
#
_cell.length_a   1.000
_cell.length_b   1.000
_cell.length_c   1.000
_cell.angle_alpha   90.00
_cell.angle_beta   90.00
_cell.angle_gamma   90.00
#
_symmetry.space_group_name_H-M   'P 1'
#
loop_
_entity.id
_entity.type
_entity.pdbx_description
1 polymer ?
#
loop_
_entity_poly.entity_id
_entity_poly.type
_entity_poly.pdbx_seq_one_letter_code
_entity_poly.pdbx_strand_id
1 'polypeptide(L)'
;MEEPDTIQAIIDEMVFECGLNNTIMTFYEIAHGDNSEDQEFYNIHPTVLQKTMDVLVKRGVAVTFQGANFEEMGVKFINAGAV
;
A
#
# COMPACT_ATOMS: atom_id res chain seq x y z
N MET A 1 9.81 10.07 -11.99
CA MET A 1 9.97 9.62 -10.60
C MET A 1 8.62 9.82 -9.97
N GLU A 2 7.89 8.73 -9.73
CA GLU A 2 6.58 8.81 -9.08
C GLU A 2 6.76 9.33 -7.65
N GLU A 3 5.99 10.36 -7.31
CA GLU A 3 6.06 11.00 -6.01
C GLU A 3 5.26 10.16 -5.00
N PRO A 4 5.82 9.83 -3.81
CA PRO A 4 5.16 8.99 -2.82
C PRO A 4 3.74 9.46 -2.44
N ASP A 5 3.50 10.77 -2.44
CA ASP A 5 2.19 11.34 -2.09
C ASP A 5 1.13 11.05 -3.15
N THR A 6 1.50 11.06 -4.44
CA THR A 6 0.60 10.67 -5.53
C THR A 6 0.26 9.18 -5.44
N ILE A 7 1.27 8.33 -5.27
CA ILE A 7 1.08 6.88 -5.12
C ILE A 7 0.26 6.56 -3.87
N GLN A 8 0.48 7.31 -2.79
CA GLN A 8 -0.29 7.17 -1.57
C GLN A 8 -1.78 7.39 -1.82
N ALA A 9 -2.16 8.39 -2.62
CA ALA A 9 -3.56 8.65 -2.94
C ALA A 9 -4.18 7.48 -3.74
N ILE A 10 -3.46 6.96 -4.74
CA ILE A 10 -3.97 5.86 -5.58
C ILE A 10 -4.11 4.56 -4.77
N ILE A 11 -3.13 4.23 -3.91
CA ILE A 11 -3.23 3.05 -3.03
C ILE A 11 -4.38 3.20 -2.03
N ASP A 12 -4.56 4.39 -1.46
CA ASP A 12 -5.63 4.67 -0.49
C ASP A 12 -7.02 4.51 -1.14
N GLU A 13 -7.19 5.02 -2.37
CA GLU A 13 -8.40 4.85 -3.18
C GLU A 13 -8.65 3.37 -3.52
N MET A 14 -7.64 2.64 -4.03
CA MET A 14 -7.78 1.21 -4.32
C MET A 14 -8.22 0.41 -3.08
N VAL A 15 -7.59 0.64 -1.92
CA VAL A 15 -7.95 -0.07 -0.67
C VAL A 15 -9.40 0.22 -0.26
N PHE A 16 -9.86 1.46 -0.44
CA PHE A 16 -11.23 1.85 -0.15
C PHE A 16 -12.22 1.19 -1.12
N GLU A 17 -12.00 1.31 -2.43
CA GLU A 17 -12.89 0.78 -3.46
C GLU A 17 -12.99 -0.74 -3.44
N CYS A 18 -11.88 -1.44 -3.22
CA CYS A 18 -11.84 -2.90 -3.12
C CYS A 18 -12.30 -3.43 -1.75
N GLY A 19 -12.64 -2.57 -0.79
CA GLY A 19 -13.10 -2.98 0.54
C GLY A 19 -12.02 -3.69 1.38
N LEU A 20 -10.74 -3.34 1.17
CA LEU A 20 -9.59 -4.01 1.76
C LEU A 20 -9.22 -3.46 3.15
N ASN A 21 -9.96 -2.47 3.65
CA ASN A 21 -9.84 -2.04 5.04
C ASN A 21 -10.02 -3.22 6.00
N ASN A 22 -9.15 -3.27 7.01
CA ASN A 22 -8.99 -4.34 7.98
C ASN A 22 -8.45 -5.69 7.45
N THR A 23 -8.02 -5.74 6.20
CA THR A 23 -7.30 -6.89 5.62
C THR A 23 -5.79 -6.68 5.72
N ILE A 24 -5.05 -7.78 5.89
CA ILE A 24 -3.57 -7.77 5.80
C ILE A 24 -3.20 -8.15 4.37
N MET A 25 -2.34 -7.35 3.75
CA MET A 25 -1.75 -7.63 2.45
C MET A 25 -0.22 -7.61 2.57
N THR A 26 0.44 -8.43 1.77
CA THR A 26 1.87 -8.35 1.55
C THR A 26 2.21 -7.18 0.63
N PHE A 27 3.44 -6.69 0.71
CA PHE A 27 3.95 -5.69 -0.23
C PHE A 27 3.97 -6.22 -1.65
N TYR A 28 4.19 -7.53 -1.82
CA TYR A 28 4.04 -8.18 -3.12
C TYR A 28 2.62 -8.03 -3.68
N GLU A 29 1.57 -8.34 -2.90
CA GLU A 29 0.18 -8.21 -3.34
C GLU A 29 -0.19 -6.77 -3.70
N ILE A 30 0.42 -5.77 -3.04
CA ILE A 30 0.20 -4.36 -3.37
C ILE A 30 0.86 -3.99 -4.70
N ALA A 31 2.07 -4.46 -4.99
CA ALA A 31 2.79 -4.07 -6.19
C ALA A 31 2.47 -4.95 -7.42
N HIS A 32 1.99 -6.17 -7.20
CA HIS A 32 1.89 -7.22 -8.22
C HIS A 32 0.59 -8.04 -8.16
N GLY A 33 -0.33 -7.78 -7.22
CA GLY A 33 -1.56 -8.55 -7.08
C GLY A 33 -2.69 -8.09 -8.01
N ASP A 34 -3.76 -8.87 -8.07
CA ASP A 34 -4.90 -8.65 -8.99
C ASP A 34 -5.53 -7.25 -8.86
N ASN A 35 -5.63 -6.72 -7.63
CA ASN A 35 -6.20 -5.37 -7.41
C ASN A 35 -5.28 -4.23 -7.92
N SER A 36 -4.01 -4.54 -8.19
CA SER A 36 -2.99 -3.58 -8.60
C SER A 36 -2.65 -3.62 -10.10
N GLU A 37 -3.09 -4.64 -10.85
CA GLU A 37 -2.66 -4.86 -12.24
C GLU A 37 -3.00 -3.70 -13.18
N ASP A 38 -4.15 -3.05 -12.97
CA ASP A 38 -4.62 -1.91 -13.75
C ASP A 38 -4.24 -0.54 -13.13
N GLN A 39 -3.49 -0.54 -12.01
CA GLN A 39 -3.14 0.68 -11.28
C GLN A 39 -1.80 1.27 -11.76
N GLU A 40 -1.65 2.59 -11.67
CA GLU A 40 -0.42 3.27 -12.09
C GLU A 40 0.82 2.83 -11.29
N PHE A 41 0.63 2.35 -10.06
CA PHE A 41 1.71 1.85 -9.20
C PHE A 41 2.05 0.36 -9.42
N TYR A 42 1.49 -0.30 -10.45
CA TYR A 42 1.88 -1.67 -10.76
C TYR A 42 3.39 -1.76 -11.06
N ASN A 43 4.09 -2.75 -10.49
CA ASN A 43 5.55 -2.86 -10.50
C ASN A 43 6.31 -1.65 -9.89
N ILE A 44 5.68 -0.91 -8.98
CA ILE A 44 6.34 0.20 -8.28
C ILE A 44 7.66 -0.22 -7.63
N HIS A 45 8.65 0.67 -7.71
CA HIS A 45 9.96 0.40 -7.11
C HIS A 45 9.84 0.18 -5.58
N PRO A 46 10.48 -0.87 -5.01
CA PRO A 46 10.39 -1.22 -3.59
C PRO A 46 10.61 -0.04 -2.62
N THR A 47 11.60 0.80 -2.90
CA THR A 47 11.89 1.98 -2.07
C THR A 47 10.77 3.02 -2.06
N VAL A 48 10.03 3.18 -3.17
CA VAL A 48 8.89 4.11 -3.23
C VAL A 48 7.71 3.52 -2.48
N LEU A 49 7.44 2.23 -2.66
CA LEU A 49 6.41 1.52 -1.91
C LEU A 49 6.66 1.60 -0.39
N GLN A 50 7.89 1.34 0.07
CA GLN A 50 8.26 1.47 1.49
C GLN A 50 7.95 2.87 2.02
N LYS A 51 8.40 3.91 1.31
CA LYS A 51 8.18 5.31 1.74
C LYS A 51 6.69 5.65 1.78
N THR A 52 5.92 5.14 0.82
CA THR A 52 4.47 5.33 0.76
C THR A 52 3.79 4.67 1.96
N MET A 53 4.17 3.45 2.31
CA MET A 53 3.67 2.75 3.50
C MET A 53 4.07 3.49 4.79
N ASP A 54 5.28 4.02 4.88
CA ASP A 54 5.73 4.81 6.03
C ASP A 54 4.88 6.08 6.21
N VAL A 55 4.44 6.73 5.12
CA VAL A 55 3.53 7.88 5.17
C VAL A 55 2.15 7.47 5.72
N LEU A 56 1.58 6.37 5.24
CA LEU A 56 0.30 5.85 5.70
C LEU A 56 0.33 5.43 7.18
N VAL A 57 1.43 4.81 7.63
CA VAL A 57 1.64 4.48 9.04
C VAL A 57 1.72 5.75 9.90
N LYS A 58 2.46 6.77 9.46
CA LYS A 58 2.54 8.06 10.17
C LYS A 58 1.19 8.77 10.29
N ARG A 59 0.30 8.59 9.31
CA ARG A 59 -1.08 9.09 9.34
C ARG A 59 -2.02 8.28 10.23
N GLY A 60 -1.58 7.13 10.73
CA GLY A 60 -2.40 6.24 11.57
C GLY A 60 -3.46 5.45 10.81
N VAL A 61 -3.39 5.42 9.48
CA VAL A 61 -4.36 4.71 8.62
C VAL A 61 -3.87 3.32 8.21
N ALA A 62 -2.63 2.97 8.50
CA ALA A 62 -2.06 1.65 8.25
C ALA A 62 -1.06 1.22 9.35
N VAL A 63 -0.79 -0.08 9.43
CA VAL A 63 0.23 -0.69 10.30
C VAL A 63 0.99 -1.74 9.51
N THR A 64 2.32 -1.68 9.52
CA THR A 64 3.18 -2.66 8.83
C THR A 64 3.61 -3.81 9.74
N PHE A 65 3.89 -4.96 9.13
CA PHE A 65 4.36 -6.19 9.76
C PHE A 65 5.67 -6.62 9.10
N GLN A 66 6.61 -7.11 9.91
CA GLN A 66 7.89 -7.60 9.39
C GLN A 66 7.71 -8.96 8.72
N GLY A 67 8.25 -9.10 7.50
CA GLY A 67 8.43 -10.37 6.79
C GLY A 67 9.91 -10.79 6.76
N ALA A 68 10.23 -11.95 6.17
CA ALA A 68 11.63 -12.38 6.04
C ALA A 68 12.41 -11.54 5.02
N ASN A 69 11.71 -10.91 4.08
CA ASN A 69 12.22 -10.00 3.06
C ASN A 69 11.20 -8.89 2.77
N PHE A 70 11.52 -7.99 1.84
CA PHE A 70 10.66 -6.86 1.48
C PHE A 70 9.29 -7.28 0.92
N GLU A 71 9.26 -8.28 0.05
CA GLU A 71 8.03 -8.75 -0.60
C GLU A 71 7.07 -9.39 0.40
N GLU A 72 7.63 -10.08 1.41
CA GLU A 72 6.89 -10.69 2.51
C GLU A 72 6.49 -9.71 3.62
N MET A 73 6.90 -8.44 3.55
CA MET A 73 6.41 -7.44 4.51
C MET A 73 4.89 -7.30 4.38
N GLY A 74 4.21 -7.23 5.51
CA GLY A 74 2.76 -7.06 5.55
C GLY A 74 2.36 -5.63 5.84
N VAL A 75 1.14 -5.26 5.47
CA VAL A 75 0.46 -4.05 5.92
C VAL A 75 -1.02 -4.34 6.14
N LYS A 76 -1.56 -3.82 7.24
CA LYS A 76 -3.00 -3.75 7.50
C LYS A 76 -3.44 -2.31 7.32
N PHE A 77 -4.38 -2.08 6.41
CA PHE A 77 -5.07 -0.79 6.31
C PHE A 77 -6.21 -0.76 7.33
N ILE A 78 -6.30 0.31 8.11
CA ILE A 78 -7.29 0.46 9.18
C ILE A 78 -8.46 1.32 8.71
N ASN A 79 -8.15 2.46 8.08
CA ASN A 79 -9.12 3.46 7.69
C ASN A 79 -8.66 4.22 6.43
N ALA A 80 -8.35 3.46 5.37
CA ALA A 80 -8.05 4.02 4.06
C ALA A 80 -9.29 4.69 3.46
N GLY A 81 -9.09 5.79 2.74
CA GLY A 81 -10.16 6.64 2.18
C GLY A 81 -10.80 7.62 3.18
N ALA A 82 -10.31 7.66 4.42
CA ALA A 82 -10.72 8.67 5.39
C ALA A 82 -9.98 10.00 5.11
N VAL A 83 -10.72 10.94 4.52
CA VAL A 83 -10.35 12.36 4.36
C VAL A 83 -10.50 13.13 5.67
#